data_AF-A0A7C6V836-F1
#
_entry.id   AF-A0A7C6V836-F1
#
_cell.length_a   1.000
_cell.length_b   1.000
_cell.length_c   1.000
_cell.angle_alpha   90.00
_cell.angle_beta   90.00
_cell.angle_gamma   90.00
#
_symmetry.space_group_name_H-M   'P 1'
#
loop_
_entity.id
_entity.type
_entity.pdbx_description
1 polymer ?
#
loop_
_entity_poly.entity_id
_entity_poly.type
_entity_poly.pdbx_seq_one_letter_code
_entity_poly.pdbx_strand_id
1 'polypeptide(L)'
;MKTKRSVSLLISGILALAYLIYIISYFKGNMAGAETGEEFLGGTIATALVTPHIVFVALAFIFNCIGYFANKFWAALTGGILYVVGGLLFILYFLFVVPSIILSFVGCANLKKINARNSKQPSDHQ
;
A
#
# COMPACT_ATOMS: atom_id res chain seq x y z
N MET A 1 13.69 -16.14 -19.14
CA MET A 1 13.44 -16.64 -17.76
C MET A 1 12.13 -16.02 -17.25
N LYS A 2 11.01 -16.76 -17.20
CA LYS A 2 9.75 -16.24 -16.62
C LYS A 2 9.76 -16.45 -15.11
N THR A 3 10.26 -15.47 -14.36
CA THR A 3 10.08 -15.44 -12.89
C THR A 3 8.58 -15.36 -12.59
N LYS A 4 8.02 -16.38 -11.94
CA LYS A 4 6.64 -16.31 -11.43
C LYS A 4 6.61 -15.21 -10.36
N ARG A 5 5.71 -14.24 -10.52
CA ARG A 5 5.50 -13.13 -9.59
C ARG A 5 4.16 -13.28 -8.88
N SER A 6 4.04 -12.72 -7.67
CA SER A 6 2.82 -12.82 -6.86
C SER A 6 1.76 -11.84 -7.38
N VAL A 7 0.74 -12.34 -8.08
CA VAL A 7 -0.38 -11.53 -8.60
C VAL A 7 -1.16 -10.82 -7.48
N SER A 8 -1.27 -11.45 -6.30
CA SER A 8 -1.94 -10.88 -5.12
C SER A 8 -1.25 -9.60 -4.61
N LEU A 9 0.08 -9.54 -4.68
CA LEU A 9 0.83 -8.34 -4.32
C LEU A 9 0.59 -7.21 -5.31
N LEU A 10 0.51 -7.54 -6.60
CA LEU A 10 0.20 -6.59 -7.66
C LEU A 10 -1.19 -5.97 -7.45
N ILE A 11 -2.21 -6.80 -7.18
CA ILE A 11 -3.58 -6.33 -6.92
C ILE A 11 -3.62 -5.43 -5.68
N SER A 12 -2.95 -5.81 -4.58
CA SER A 12 -2.88 -4.94 -3.39
C SER A 12 -2.21 -3.59 -3.68
N GLY A 13 -1.17 -3.59 -4.52
CA GLY A 13 -0.45 -2.38 -4.91
C GLY A 13 -1.35 -1.46 -5.74
N ILE A 14 -2.05 -2.01 -6.73
CA ILE A 14 -2.99 -1.23 -7.54
C ILE A 14 -4.10 -0.64 -6.68
N LEU A 15 -4.66 -1.42 -5.75
CA LEU A 15 -5.72 -0.95 -4.85
C LEU A 15 -5.24 0.18 -3.93
N ALA A 16 -4.05 0.01 -3.34
CA ALA A 16 -3.45 1.03 -2.49
C ALA A 16 -3.06 2.29 -3.29
N LEU A 17 -2.58 2.15 -4.52
CA LEU A 17 -2.27 3.28 -5.40
C LEU A 17 -3.54 4.06 -5.77
N ALA A 18 -4.60 3.37 -6.16
CA ALA A 18 -5.89 3.99 -6.46
C ALA A 18 -6.44 4.75 -5.25
N TYR A 19 -6.35 4.14 -4.07
CA TYR A 19 -6.72 4.78 -2.82
C TYR A 19 -5.85 6.01 -2.49
N LEU A 20 -4.54 5.92 -2.72
CA LEU A 20 -3.60 7.04 -2.48
C LEU A 20 -3.92 8.23 -3.40
N ILE A 21 -4.25 7.96 -4.66
CA ILE A 21 -4.68 9.00 -5.62
C ILE A 21 -5.99 9.64 -5.14
N TYR A 22 -6.96 8.82 -4.71
CA TYR A 22 -8.24 9.31 -4.20
C TYR A 22 -8.06 10.24 -2.99
N ILE A 23 -7.33 9.81 -1.95
CA ILE A 23 -7.20 10.60 -0.71
C ILE A 23 -6.43 11.90 -0.94
N ILE A 24 -5.37 11.87 -1.77
CA ILE A 24 -4.62 13.09 -2.12
C ILE A 24 -5.51 14.07 -2.90
N SER A 25 -6.30 13.57 -3.85
CA SER A 25 -7.17 14.41 -4.68
C SER A 25 -8.32 15.00 -3.86
N TYR A 26 -8.89 14.22 -2.94
CA TYR A 26 -9.95 14.66 -2.04
C TYR A 26 -9.49 15.81 -1.13
N PHE A 27 -8.37 15.63 -0.41
CA PHE A 27 -7.86 16.67 0.48
C PHE A 27 -7.32 17.89 -0.27
N LYS A 28 -6.67 17.71 -1.43
CA LYS A 28 -6.29 18.85 -2.29
C LYS A 28 -7.49 19.62 -2.81
N GLY A 29 -8.54 18.93 -3.24
CA GLY A 29 -9.78 19.55 -3.71
C GLY A 29 -10.47 20.35 -2.61
N ASN A 30 -10.55 19.80 -1.41
CA ASN A 30 -11.10 20.49 -0.24
C ASN A 30 -10.32 21.77 0.14
N MET A 31 -9.00 21.78 -0.03
CA MET A 31 -8.19 22.98 0.22
C MET A 31 -8.33 24.03 -0.88
N ALA A 32 -8.41 23.61 -2.15
CA ALA A 32 -8.49 24.52 -3.30
C ALA A 32 -9.88 25.16 -3.48
N GLY A 33 -10.93 24.53 -2.96
CA GLY A 33 -12.31 25.03 -3.02
C GLY A 33 -12.77 25.82 -1.81
N ALA A 34 -11.89 26.14 -0.85
CA ALA A 34 -12.24 26.93 0.32
C ALA A 34 -12.44 28.41 -0.05
N GLU A 35 -13.66 28.92 0.06
CA GLU A 35 -14.00 30.31 -0.28
C GLU A 35 -13.94 31.24 0.94
N THR A 36 -14.04 30.65 2.14
CA THR A 36 -14.01 31.37 3.42
C THR A 36 -12.80 30.98 4.27
N GLY A 37 -12.34 31.90 5.14
CA GLY A 37 -11.21 31.66 6.04
C GLY A 37 -11.43 30.52 7.04
N GLU A 38 -12.69 30.23 7.39
CA GLU A 38 -13.09 29.18 8.33
C GLU A 38 -13.00 27.78 7.68
N GLU A 39 -13.46 27.65 6.43
CA GLU A 39 -13.30 26.41 5.65
C GLU A 39 -11.83 26.08 5.40
N PHE A 40 -11.01 27.10 5.16
CA PHE A 40 -9.56 26.94 5.02
C PHE A 40 -8.90 26.45 6.32
N LEU A 41 -9.29 27.00 7.48
CA LEU A 41 -8.80 26.55 8.79
C LEU A 41 -9.25 25.12 9.10
N GLY A 42 -10.52 24.78 8.84
CA GLY A 42 -11.00 23.40 9.01
C GLY A 42 -10.29 22.40 8.09
N GLY A 43 -10.12 22.76 6.81
CA GLY A 43 -9.45 21.94 5.81
C GLY A 43 -7.96 21.71 6.10
N THR A 44 -7.26 22.73 6.61
CA THR A 44 -5.83 22.60 6.99
C THR A 44 -5.64 21.70 8.21
N ILE A 45 -6.49 21.81 9.24
CA ILE A 45 -6.45 20.93 10.42
C ILE A 45 -6.74 19.48 10.01
N ALA A 46 -7.78 19.26 9.20
CA ALA A 46 -8.12 17.92 8.71
C ALA A 46 -6.99 17.32 7.85
N THR A 47 -6.38 18.12 6.98
CA THR A 47 -5.24 17.70 6.16
C THR A 47 -4.03 17.35 7.03
N ALA A 48 -3.71 18.17 8.03
CA ALA A 48 -2.60 17.90 8.94
C ALA A 48 -2.78 16.58 9.71
N LEU A 49 -4.02 16.26 10.11
CA LEU A 49 -4.34 15.04 10.85
C LEU A 49 -4.26 13.77 9.97
N VAL A 50 -4.66 13.85 8.70
CA VAL A 50 -4.63 12.71 7.76
C VAL A 50 -3.27 12.53 7.08
N THR A 51 -2.46 13.58 6.99
CA THR A 51 -1.12 13.55 6.35
C THR A 51 -0.25 12.39 6.84
N PRO A 52 -0.08 12.13 8.16
CA PRO A 52 0.70 11.00 8.62
C PRO A 52 0.15 9.66 8.12
N HIS A 53 -1.17 9.48 8.04
CA HIS A 53 -1.78 8.28 7.44
C HIS A 53 -1.39 8.13 5.96
N ILE A 54 -1.50 9.18 5.16
CA ILE A 54 -1.16 9.16 3.72
C ILE A 54 0.31 8.79 3.51
N VAL A 55 1.23 9.35 4.31
CA VAL A 55 2.67 9.06 4.23
C VAL A 55 2.94 7.58 4.52
N PHE A 56 2.33 7.02 5.57
CA PHE A 56 2.49 5.59 5.89
C PHE A 56 1.93 4.66 4.81
N VAL A 57 0.76 4.98 4.24
CA VAL A 57 0.17 4.22 3.12
C VAL A 57 1.03 4.31 1.86
N ALA A 58 1.62 5.47 1.57
CA ALA A 58 2.55 5.63 0.45
C ALA A 58 3.83 4.82 0.64
N LEU A 59 4.42 4.86 1.84
CA LEU A 59 5.59 4.04 2.18
C LEU A 59 5.27 2.54 2.11
N ALA A 60 4.10 2.13 2.62
CA ALA A 60 3.61 0.77 2.51
C ALA A 60 3.53 0.32 1.04
N PHE A 61 2.98 1.18 0.16
CA PHE A 61 2.90 0.92 -1.27
C PHE A 61 4.28 0.74 -1.91
N ILE A 62 5.26 1.58 -1.58
CA ILE A 62 6.64 1.47 -2.07
C ILE A 62 7.25 0.13 -1.64
N PHE A 63 7.16 -0.23 -0.35
CA PHE A 63 7.66 -1.50 0.15
C PHE A 63 6.94 -2.70 -0.47
N ASN A 64 5.63 -2.60 -0.71
CA ASN A 64 4.84 -3.61 -1.39
C ASN A 64 5.29 -3.81 -2.86
N CYS A 65 5.59 -2.72 -3.57
CA CYS A 65 6.18 -2.75 -4.91
C CYS A 65 7.58 -3.38 -4.91
N ILE A 66 8.42 -3.04 -3.94
CA ILE A 66 9.76 -3.65 -3.76
C ILE A 66 9.61 -5.15 -3.47
N GLY A 67 8.68 -5.55 -2.60
CA GLY A 67 8.39 -6.95 -2.29
C GLY A 67 7.91 -7.73 -3.52
N TYR A 68 7.12 -7.09 -4.38
CA TYR A 68 6.67 -7.66 -5.65
C TYR A 68 7.82 -7.83 -6.67
N PHE A 69 8.64 -6.79 -6.87
CA PHE A 69 9.69 -6.82 -7.89
C PHE A 69 10.90 -7.64 -7.48
N ALA A 70 11.30 -7.55 -6.21
CA ALA A 70 12.44 -8.27 -5.65
C ALA A 70 12.08 -9.69 -5.16
N ASN A 71 10.80 -10.08 -5.17
CA ASN A 71 10.28 -11.32 -4.58
C ASN A 71 10.78 -11.56 -3.13
N LYS A 72 11.07 -10.49 -2.38
CA LYS A 72 11.57 -10.58 -1.00
C LYS A 72 10.40 -10.59 -0.03
N PHE A 73 10.26 -11.70 0.71
CA PHE A 73 9.25 -11.87 1.76
C PHE A 73 9.28 -10.73 2.79
N TRP A 74 10.48 -10.36 3.26
CA TRP A 74 10.65 -9.31 4.26
C TRP A 74 10.04 -7.98 3.82
N ALA A 75 10.21 -7.57 2.56
CA ALA A 75 9.69 -6.30 2.05
C ALA A 75 8.14 -6.29 1.95
N ALA A 76 7.54 -7.42 1.59
CA ALA A 76 6.08 -7.56 1.59
C ALA A 76 5.51 -7.52 3.02
N LEU A 77 6.22 -8.12 4.00
CA LEU A 77 5.81 -8.06 5.40
C LEU A 77 5.89 -6.64 5.97
N THR A 78 6.97 -5.90 5.70
CA THR A 78 7.06 -4.49 6.13
C THR A 78 5.95 -3.66 5.50
N GLY A 79 5.68 -3.82 4.19
CA GLY A 79 4.57 -3.13 3.52
C GLY A 79 3.21 -3.39 4.18
N GLY A 80 2.91 -4.65 4.51
CA GLY A 80 1.70 -5.04 5.23
C GLY A 80 1.58 -4.39 6.61
N ILE A 81 2.66 -4.37 7.39
CA ILE A 81 2.69 -3.73 8.73
C ILE A 81 2.50 -2.21 8.58
N LEU A 82 3.14 -1.56 7.61
CA LEU A 82 2.97 -0.14 7.37
C LEU A 82 1.51 0.23 6.99
N TYR A 83 0.80 -0.64 6.26
CA TYR A 83 -0.64 -0.44 6.02
C TYR A 83 -1.45 -0.50 7.33
N VAL A 84 -1.12 -1.42 8.23
CA VAL A 84 -1.78 -1.51 9.55
C VAL A 84 -1.52 -0.25 10.38
N VAL A 85 -0.26 0.19 10.45
CA VAL A 85 0.13 1.41 11.17
C VAL A 85 -0.55 2.64 10.56
N GLY A 86 -0.55 2.76 9.23
CA GLY A 86 -1.29 3.81 8.52
C GLY A 86 -2.77 3.79 8.91
N GLY A 87 -3.42 2.63 8.84
CA GLY A 87 -4.83 2.47 9.23
C GLY A 87 -5.11 2.85 10.70
N LEU A 88 -4.20 2.56 11.63
CA LEU A 88 -4.33 2.93 13.04
C LEU A 88 -4.18 4.44 13.29
N LEU A 89 -3.30 5.12 12.54
CA LEU A 89 -3.13 6.57 12.63
C LEU A 89 -4.41 7.33 12.23
N PHE A 90 -5.28 6.72 11.43
CA PHE A 90 -6.54 7.35 11.03
C PHE A 90 -7.66 6.31 10.85
N ILE A 91 -8.28 5.95 11.98
CA ILE A 91 -9.32 4.90 12.06
C ILE A 91 -10.51 5.14 11.12
N LEU A 92 -10.88 6.39 10.85
CA LEU A 92 -11.98 6.71 9.93
C LEU A 92 -11.76 6.17 8.51
N TYR A 93 -10.50 6.11 8.07
CA TYR A 93 -10.13 5.58 6.76
C TYR A 93 -9.64 4.12 6.79
N PHE A 94 -9.66 3.48 7.96
CA PHE A 94 -9.20 2.10 8.15
C PHE A 94 -9.92 1.11 7.21
N LEU A 95 -11.24 1.26 7.03
CA LEU A 95 -12.05 0.36 6.20
C LEU A 95 -11.57 0.30 4.74
N PHE A 96 -10.97 1.37 4.22
CA PHE A 96 -10.43 1.40 2.85
C PHE A 96 -9.07 0.72 2.74
N VAL A 97 -8.31 0.68 3.84
CA VAL A 97 -6.97 0.07 3.89
C VAL A 97 -7.03 -1.43 4.24
N VAL A 98 -8.10 -1.89 4.91
CA VAL A 98 -8.29 -3.31 5.27
C VAL A 98 -8.14 -4.29 4.10
N PRO A 99 -8.77 -4.09 2.93
CA PRO A 99 -8.58 -4.99 1.80
C PRO A 99 -7.12 -5.06 1.36
N SER A 100 -6.42 -3.92 1.34
CA SER A 100 -4.99 -3.83 1.00
C SER A 100 -4.12 -4.58 2.02
N ILE A 101 -4.44 -4.51 3.31
CA ILE A 101 -3.76 -5.28 4.38
C ILE A 101 -3.91 -6.78 4.13
N ILE A 102 -5.15 -7.25 3.92
CA ILE A 102 -5.44 -8.66 3.71
C ILE A 102 -4.71 -9.18 2.46
N LEU A 103 -4.79 -8.45 1.34
CA LEU A 103 -4.12 -8.86 0.11
C LEU A 103 -2.59 -8.79 0.22
N SER A 104 -2.02 -7.87 1.01
CA SER A 104 -0.58 -7.81 1.26
C SER A 104 -0.10 -9.02 2.08
N PHE A 105 -0.85 -9.40 3.12
CA PHE A 105 -0.58 -10.63 3.89
C PHE A 105 -0.73 -11.91 3.06
N VAL A 106 -1.80 -12.01 2.26
CA VAL A 106 -2.00 -13.13 1.32
C VAL A 106 -0.90 -13.15 0.25
N GLY A 107 -0.47 -11.98 -0.24
CA GLY A 107 0.65 -11.83 -1.16
C GLY A 107 1.97 -12.30 -0.55
N CYS A 108 2.19 -12.03 0.72
CA CYS A 108 3.35 -12.45 1.50
C CYS A 108 3.40 -13.98 1.69
N ALA A 109 2.26 -14.61 2.01
CA ALA A 109 2.14 -16.06 2.08
C ALA A 109 2.39 -16.74 0.71
N ASN A 110 1.91 -16.12 -0.38
CA ASN A 110 2.16 -16.59 -1.73
C ASN A 110 3.63 -16.42 -2.17
N LEU A 111 4.32 -15.36 -1.75
CA LEU A 111 5.76 -15.18 -2.00
C LEU A 111 6.60 -16.32 -1.41
N LYS A 112 6.27 -16.80 -0.21
CA LYS A 112 6.97 -17.95 0.41
C LYS A 112 6.83 -19.22 -0.45
N LYS A 113 5.64 -19.48 -1.00
CA LYS A 113 5.40 -20.59 -1.95
C LYS A 113 6.11 -20.41 -3.29
N ILE A 114 6.12 -19.18 -3.83
CA ILE A 114 6.75 -18.86 -5.12
C ILE A 114 8.28 -19.01 -5.02
N ASN A 115 8.90 -18.50 -3.96
CA ASN A 115 10.34 -18.62 -3.75
C ASN A 115 10.77 -20.09 -3.61
N ALA A 116 9.98 -20.91 -2.90
CA ALA A 116 10.23 -22.35 -2.79
C ALA A 116 10.06 -23.12 -4.12
N ARG A 117 9.22 -22.63 -5.04
CA ARG A 117 9.12 -23.17 -6.41
C ARG A 117 10.30 -22.74 -7.27
N ASN A 118 10.68 -21.46 -7.21
CA ASN A 118 11.82 -20.94 -7.98
C ASN A 118 13.13 -21.61 -7.56
N SER A 119 13.29 -22.00 -6.29
CA SER A 119 14.47 -22.74 -5.81
C SER A 119 14.45 -24.24 -6.13
N LYS A 120 13.29 -24.80 -6.51
CA LYS A 120 13.13 -26.23 -6.87
C LYS A 120 13.09 -26.46 -8.38
N GLN A 121 13.12 -25.41 -9.20
CA GLN A 121 13.23 -25.56 -10.64
C GLN A 121 14.67 -26.02 -10.94
N PRO A 122 14.89 -27.26 -11.44
CA PRO A 122 16.21 -27.68 -11.85
C PRO A 122 16.69 -26.75 -12.95
N SER A 123 17.99 -26.49 -12.98
CA SER A 123 18.70 -25.94 -14.11
C SER A 123 18.54 -26.90 -15.31
N ASP A 124 17.38 -26.90 -15.95
CA ASP A 124 17.23 -27.60 -17.22
C ASP A 124 17.72 -26.68 -18.33
N HIS A 125 18.82 -27.15 -18.94
CA HIS A 125 19.46 -26.76 -20.18
C HIS A 125 20.61 -25.73 -20.11
N GLN A 126 21.82 -26.33 -20.06
CA GLN A 126 22.92 -26.03 -20.99
C GLN A 126 22.43 -25.82 -22.42
#